data_AF-A0A1L5NN95-F1
#
_entry.id   AF-A0A1L5NN95-F1
#
_cell.length_a   1.000
_cell.length_b   1.000
_cell.length_c   1.000
_cell.angle_alpha   90.00
_cell.angle_beta   90.00
_cell.angle_gamma   90.00
#
_symmetry.space_group_name_H-M   'P 1'
#
loop_
_entity.id
_entity.type
_entity.pdbx_description
1 polymer ?
#
loop_
_entity_poly.entity_id
_entity_poly.type
_entity_poly.pdbx_seq_one_letter_code
_entity_poly.pdbx_strand_id
1 'polypeptide(L)'
;MASHAENLGQTVAAVIGLGSMGAGMARSMKRAGLDVVGYDIAPAAIDRFVADGGRGAATPADAVRGADIIVSVVVNGAQTAALLFGAEGVASLMKPGAVFISSATMDPAVARDLAHQVEAIGLHYLDAPISGGAAKASSGELTIMASGSRLAFEAARPALDAMAAKVYELGDAAGTGAAFKMINQLLAGVHIAAACEAIAFAAKQGLDLDKVYEVITASAGNSWMFENRIPHVLAGDYTPLSAIEIFVKDLGIVQDMARSERYPVPLVAAALQMYLAASGAGMGRDDDSSLARLYAQLSGAKLPGTVKESR
;
A
#
# COMPACT_ATOMS: atom_id res chain seq x y z
N MET A 1 -52.23 -1.52 2.71
CA MET A 1 -51.31 -0.37 2.58
C MET A 1 -49.91 -0.94 2.37
N ALA A 2 -49.46 -0.99 1.13
CA ALA A 2 -48.15 -1.52 0.76
C ALA A 2 -47.08 -0.44 1.01
N SER A 3 -46.22 -0.65 2.01
CA SER A 3 -44.99 0.13 2.16
C SER A 3 -44.01 -0.35 1.10
N HIS A 4 -43.76 0.51 0.12
CA HIS A 4 -42.66 0.34 -0.83
C HIS A 4 -41.35 0.46 -0.05
N ALA A 5 -40.73 -0.68 0.28
CA ALA A 5 -39.31 -0.69 0.58
C ALA A 5 -38.60 -0.43 -0.75
N GLU A 6 -38.02 0.77 -0.90
CA GLU A 6 -37.09 1.04 -1.98
C GLU A 6 -36.00 -0.02 -1.92
N ASN A 7 -35.89 -0.81 -2.99
CA ASN A 7 -34.77 -1.70 -3.22
C ASN A 7 -33.56 -0.80 -3.52
N LEU A 8 -32.94 -0.23 -2.48
CA LEU A 8 -31.66 0.45 -2.60
C LEU A 8 -30.67 -0.60 -3.13
N GLY A 9 -30.34 -0.51 -4.41
CA GLY A 9 -29.44 -1.44 -5.07
C GLY A 9 -28.13 -1.59 -4.28
N GLN A 10 -27.61 -2.81 -4.24
CA GLN A 10 -26.34 -3.12 -3.57
C GLN A 10 -25.23 -2.22 -4.14
N THR A 11 -24.49 -1.52 -3.27
CA THR A 11 -23.37 -0.66 -3.69
C THR A 11 -22.31 -1.48 -4.41
N VAL A 12 -21.97 -1.06 -5.63
CA VAL A 12 -20.97 -1.70 -6.49
C VAL A 12 -19.63 -1.00 -6.31
N ALA A 13 -18.60 -1.76 -5.94
CA ALA A 13 -17.23 -1.26 -5.80
C ALA A 13 -16.29 -1.95 -6.78
N ALA A 14 -15.48 -1.16 -7.49
CA ALA A 14 -14.37 -1.66 -8.30
C ALA A 14 -13.07 -1.56 -7.50
N VAL A 15 -12.25 -2.61 -7.50
CA VAL A 15 -10.88 -2.57 -6.95
C VAL A 15 -9.90 -2.78 -8.08
N ILE A 16 -9.08 -1.75 -8.32
CA ILE A 16 -8.04 -1.78 -9.35
C ILE A 16 -6.67 -1.93 -8.66
N GLY A 17 -6.02 -3.05 -8.90
CA GLY A 17 -4.84 -3.50 -8.17
C GLY A 17 -5.22 -4.53 -7.11
N LEU A 18 -4.92 -5.79 -7.37
CA LEU A 18 -5.17 -6.95 -6.51
C LEU A 18 -3.86 -7.56 -5.99
N GLY A 19 -2.86 -6.71 -5.74
CA GLY A 19 -1.67 -7.08 -4.98
C GLY A 19 -1.98 -7.37 -3.50
N SER A 20 -0.94 -7.50 -2.66
CA SER A 20 -1.06 -7.91 -1.25
C SER A 20 -2.04 -7.06 -0.44
N MET A 21 -2.08 -5.74 -0.67
CA MET A 21 -3.03 -4.84 -0.02
C MET A 21 -4.42 -4.88 -0.68
N GLY A 22 -4.47 -4.70 -2.01
CA GLY A 22 -5.73 -4.53 -2.74
C GLY A 22 -6.61 -5.78 -2.74
N ALA A 23 -6.03 -6.98 -2.80
CA ALA A 23 -6.79 -8.22 -2.66
C ALA A 23 -7.43 -8.36 -1.26
N GLY A 24 -6.72 -7.95 -0.20
CA GLY A 24 -7.26 -7.93 1.16
C GLY A 24 -8.43 -6.95 1.29
N MET A 25 -8.26 -5.74 0.75
CA MET A 25 -9.30 -4.70 0.69
C MET A 25 -10.55 -5.16 -0.07
N ALA A 26 -10.38 -5.78 -1.24
CA ALA A 26 -11.48 -6.32 -2.04
C ALA A 26 -12.26 -7.40 -1.28
N ARG A 27 -11.57 -8.32 -0.59
CA ARG A 27 -12.21 -9.31 0.29
C ARG A 27 -12.96 -8.67 1.45
N SER A 28 -12.40 -7.63 2.06
CA SER A 28 -13.03 -6.94 3.19
C SER A 28 -14.32 -6.23 2.79
N MET A 29 -14.33 -5.54 1.65
CA MET A 29 -15.55 -4.97 1.05
C MET A 29 -16.60 -6.03 0.73
N LYS A 30 -16.18 -7.16 0.15
CA LYS A 30 -17.09 -8.28 -0.13
C LYS A 30 -17.71 -8.84 1.15
N ARG A 31 -16.92 -9.07 2.21
CA ARG A 31 -17.45 -9.54 3.51
C ARG A 31 -18.45 -8.57 4.12
N ALA A 32 -18.26 -7.27 3.91
CA ALA A 32 -19.19 -6.24 4.36
C ALA A 32 -20.46 -6.13 3.51
N GLY A 33 -20.58 -6.93 2.44
CA GLY A 33 -21.79 -7.03 1.61
C GLY A 33 -21.81 -6.10 0.39
N LEU A 34 -20.69 -5.48 0.01
CA LEU A 34 -20.60 -4.74 -1.26
C LEU A 34 -20.49 -5.71 -2.43
N ASP A 35 -21.00 -5.32 -3.60
CA ASP A 35 -20.78 -6.05 -4.85
C ASP A 35 -19.43 -5.63 -5.45
N VAL A 36 -18.41 -6.48 -5.29
CA VAL A 36 -17.02 -6.12 -5.62
C VAL A 36 -16.55 -6.73 -6.93
N VAL A 37 -16.06 -5.87 -7.82
CA VAL A 37 -15.36 -6.24 -9.06
C VAL A 37 -13.87 -5.95 -8.93
N GLY A 38 -13.03 -6.96 -9.10
CA GLY A 38 -11.58 -6.82 -9.06
C GLY A 38 -10.95 -6.82 -10.45
N TYR A 39 -9.92 -6.00 -10.64
CA TYR A 39 -9.03 -6.05 -11.80
C TYR A 39 -7.58 -5.86 -11.39
N ASP A 40 -6.67 -6.57 -12.06
CA ASP A 40 -5.22 -6.38 -11.95
C ASP A 40 -4.56 -6.67 -13.30
N ILE A 41 -3.39 -6.09 -13.55
CA ILE A 41 -2.59 -6.39 -14.74
C ILE A 41 -2.07 -7.83 -14.77
N ALA A 42 -2.00 -8.49 -13.61
CA ALA A 42 -1.63 -9.88 -13.45
C ALA A 42 -2.90 -10.77 -13.39
N PRO A 43 -3.18 -11.58 -14.44
CA PRO A 43 -4.37 -12.42 -14.48
C PRO A 43 -4.51 -13.35 -13.26
N ALA A 44 -3.39 -13.90 -12.78
CA ALA A 44 -3.37 -14.75 -11.59
C ALA A 44 -3.85 -14.06 -10.30
N ALA A 45 -3.77 -12.72 -10.20
CA ALA A 45 -4.34 -11.98 -9.07
C ALA A 45 -5.87 -11.91 -9.16
N ILE A 46 -6.41 -11.76 -10.38
CA ILE A 46 -7.85 -11.80 -10.66
C ILE A 46 -8.40 -13.19 -10.35
N ASP A 47 -7.75 -14.25 -10.85
CA ASP A 47 -8.18 -15.64 -10.64
C ASP A 47 -8.29 -16.00 -9.15
N ARG A 48 -7.32 -15.55 -8.34
CA ARG A 48 -7.35 -15.73 -6.88
C ARG A 48 -8.53 -15.02 -6.24
N PHE A 49 -8.82 -13.78 -6.65
CA PHE A 49 -9.97 -13.05 -6.12
C PHE A 49 -11.31 -13.70 -6.52
N VAL A 50 -11.41 -14.24 -7.73
CA VAL A 50 -12.58 -15.00 -8.19
C VAL A 50 -12.75 -16.30 -7.40
N ALA A 51 -11.66 -17.00 -7.11
CA ALA A 51 -11.68 -18.20 -6.26
C ALA A 51 -12.15 -17.89 -4.82
N ASP A 52 -11.85 -16.68 -4.31
CA ASP A 52 -12.37 -16.15 -3.04
C ASP A 52 -13.86 -15.70 -3.13
N GLY A 53 -14.52 -15.97 -4.26
CA GLY A 53 -15.92 -15.67 -4.54
C GLY A 53 -16.16 -14.26 -5.10
N GLY A 54 -15.11 -13.46 -5.34
CA GLY A 54 -15.22 -12.14 -5.99
C GLY A 54 -15.63 -12.22 -7.46
N ARG A 55 -15.92 -11.07 -8.08
CA ARG A 55 -16.08 -10.96 -9.54
C ARG A 55 -14.80 -10.39 -10.14
N GLY A 56 -14.26 -11.02 -11.18
CA GLY A 56 -13.10 -10.54 -11.92
C GLY A 56 -13.52 -9.82 -13.20
N ALA A 57 -12.88 -8.70 -13.52
CA ALA A 57 -13.03 -8.03 -14.81
C ALA A 57 -11.87 -8.38 -15.75
N ALA A 58 -12.13 -8.37 -17.07
CA ALA A 58 -11.10 -8.64 -18.07
C ALA A 58 -10.24 -7.39 -18.39
N THR A 59 -10.80 -6.21 -18.19
CA THR A 59 -10.15 -4.91 -18.43
C THR A 59 -10.50 -3.93 -17.30
N PRO A 60 -9.71 -2.86 -17.08
CA PRO A 60 -10.04 -1.87 -16.06
C PRO A 60 -11.36 -1.13 -16.42
N ALA A 61 -11.65 -0.98 -17.72
CA ALA A 61 -12.92 -0.45 -18.22
C ALA A 61 -14.12 -1.31 -17.80
N ASP A 62 -14.01 -2.64 -17.89
CA ASP A 62 -15.07 -3.56 -17.46
C ASP A 62 -15.27 -3.52 -15.94
N ALA A 63 -14.21 -3.25 -15.17
CA ALA A 63 -14.29 -3.15 -13.72
C ALA A 63 -15.07 -1.92 -13.26
N VAL A 64 -14.84 -0.75 -13.88
CA VAL A 64 -15.42 0.51 -13.41
C VAL A 64 -16.84 0.79 -13.92
N ARG A 65 -17.28 0.12 -15.00
CA ARG A 65 -18.60 0.39 -15.57
C ARG A 65 -19.70 0.02 -14.58
N GLY A 66 -20.48 1.03 -14.20
CA GLY A 66 -21.58 0.89 -13.23
C GLY A 66 -21.13 0.87 -11.77
N ALA A 67 -19.84 1.00 -11.47
CA ALA A 67 -19.34 1.06 -10.10
C ALA A 67 -19.65 2.40 -9.44
N ASP A 68 -20.12 2.37 -8.20
CA ASP A 68 -20.33 3.55 -7.37
C ASP A 68 -19.02 4.10 -6.80
N ILE A 69 -18.12 3.18 -6.48
CA ILE A 69 -16.85 3.43 -5.78
C ILE A 69 -15.75 2.73 -6.56
N ILE A 70 -14.67 3.43 -6.87
CA ILE A 70 -13.47 2.88 -7.48
C ILE A 70 -12.34 3.02 -6.48
N VAL A 71 -11.80 1.91 -6.00
CA VAL A 71 -10.64 1.87 -5.09
C VAL A 71 -9.40 1.51 -5.89
N SER A 72 -8.50 2.47 -6.03
CA SER A 72 -7.22 2.29 -6.72
C SER A 72 -6.11 1.96 -5.73
N VAL A 73 -5.53 0.77 -5.86
CA VAL A 73 -4.46 0.25 -5.01
C VAL A 73 -3.21 -0.02 -5.87
N VAL A 74 -2.89 0.93 -6.74
CA VAL A 74 -1.69 0.94 -7.59
C VAL A 74 -0.47 1.51 -6.85
N VAL A 75 0.71 1.42 -7.45
CA VAL A 75 1.98 1.66 -6.74
C VAL A 75 2.25 3.14 -6.49
N ASN A 76 1.94 4.02 -7.44
CA ASN A 76 2.40 5.41 -7.43
C ASN A 76 1.46 6.35 -8.21
N GLY A 77 1.71 7.66 -8.07
CA GLY A 77 0.91 8.70 -8.72
C GLY A 77 0.90 8.62 -10.26
N ALA A 78 1.99 8.16 -10.90
CA ALA A 78 2.02 7.98 -12.35
C ALA A 78 1.10 6.85 -12.82
N GLN A 79 1.03 5.74 -12.07
CA GLN A 79 0.07 4.67 -12.33
C GLN A 79 -1.36 5.12 -12.04
N THR A 80 -1.59 5.92 -10.99
CA THR A 80 -2.91 6.51 -10.72
C THR A 80 -3.35 7.43 -11.86
N ALA A 81 -2.46 8.30 -12.34
CA ALA A 81 -2.72 9.18 -13.49
C ALA A 81 -3.00 8.39 -14.77
N ALA A 82 -2.20 7.36 -15.06
CA ALA A 82 -2.42 6.49 -16.22
C ALA A 82 -3.74 5.72 -16.13
N LEU A 83 -4.12 5.24 -14.95
CA LEU A 83 -5.41 4.58 -14.71
C LEU A 83 -6.57 5.54 -14.96
N LEU A 84 -6.48 6.80 -14.53
CA LEU A 84 -7.56 7.77 -14.72
C LEU A 84 -7.62 8.31 -16.15
N PHE A 85 -6.48 8.74 -16.69
CA PHE A 85 -6.39 9.62 -17.88
C PHE A 85 -5.38 9.13 -18.94
N GLY A 86 -4.80 7.95 -18.77
CA GLY A 86 -3.93 7.35 -19.78
C GLY A 86 -4.70 6.93 -21.05
N ALA A 87 -4.01 6.28 -21.98
CA ALA A 87 -4.62 5.79 -23.22
C ALA A 87 -5.80 4.83 -22.97
N GLU A 88 -5.74 4.04 -21.90
CA GLU A 88 -6.82 3.16 -21.41
C GLU A 88 -7.47 3.71 -20.12
N GLY A 89 -7.43 5.04 -19.94
CA GLY A 89 -7.92 5.72 -18.75
C GLY A 89 -9.42 5.48 -18.53
N VAL A 90 -9.79 5.27 -17.27
CA VAL A 90 -11.15 4.86 -16.89
C VAL A 90 -12.06 6.01 -16.46
N ALA A 91 -11.53 7.24 -16.30
CA ALA A 91 -12.27 8.35 -15.72
C ALA A 91 -13.55 8.68 -16.52
N SER A 92 -13.50 8.64 -17.86
CA SER A 92 -14.67 8.89 -18.71
C SER A 92 -15.70 7.76 -18.73
N LEU A 93 -15.37 6.59 -18.19
CA LEU A 93 -16.22 5.40 -18.13
C LEU A 93 -16.93 5.25 -16.78
N MET A 94 -16.51 6.03 -15.79
CA MET A 94 -17.13 6.07 -14.47
C MET A 94 -18.51 6.74 -14.55
N LYS A 95 -19.44 6.29 -13.73
CA LYS A 95 -20.77 6.92 -13.64
C LYS A 95 -20.64 8.35 -13.06
N PRO A 96 -21.54 9.28 -13.42
CA PRO A 96 -21.61 10.57 -12.75
C PRO A 96 -21.74 10.43 -11.24
N GLY A 97 -20.98 11.24 -10.48
CA GLY A 97 -20.97 11.20 -9.01
C GLY A 97 -20.32 9.96 -8.38
N ALA A 98 -19.69 9.08 -9.15
CA ALA A 98 -18.83 8.04 -8.57
C ALA A 98 -17.62 8.66 -7.87
N VAL A 99 -17.10 7.96 -6.86
CA VAL A 99 -15.88 8.36 -6.16
C VAL A 99 -14.70 7.47 -6.56
N PHE A 100 -13.58 8.12 -6.88
CA PHE A 100 -12.29 7.49 -7.03
C PHE A 100 -11.47 7.65 -5.75
N ILE A 101 -11.23 6.55 -5.04
CA ILE A 101 -10.41 6.48 -3.84
C ILE A 101 -9.00 6.09 -4.26
N SER A 102 -8.05 7.01 -4.14
CA SER A 102 -6.63 6.74 -4.41
C SER A 102 -5.93 6.29 -3.13
N SER A 103 -5.47 5.04 -3.09
CA SER A 103 -4.69 4.49 -1.98
C SER A 103 -3.18 4.45 -2.25
N ALA A 104 -2.76 4.98 -3.40
CA ALA A 104 -1.37 5.02 -3.82
C ALA A 104 -0.56 6.01 -2.99
N THR A 105 0.72 5.69 -2.83
CA THR A 105 1.68 6.56 -2.14
C THR A 105 2.38 7.46 -3.16
N MET A 106 2.23 8.78 -3.02
CA MET A 106 2.69 9.80 -3.99
C MET A 106 2.97 11.14 -3.33
N ASP A 107 3.57 12.07 -4.10
CA ASP A 107 3.71 13.48 -3.72
C ASP A 107 2.32 14.14 -3.55
N PRO A 108 2.09 14.93 -2.47
CA PRO A 108 0.84 15.65 -2.24
C PRO A 108 0.36 16.54 -3.39
N ALA A 109 1.28 17.13 -4.17
CA ALA A 109 0.93 17.95 -5.33
C ALA A 109 0.26 17.11 -6.42
N VAL A 110 0.76 15.89 -6.67
CA VAL A 110 0.16 14.96 -7.63
C VAL A 110 -1.26 14.59 -7.21
N ALA A 111 -1.50 14.34 -5.92
CA ALA A 111 -2.84 14.04 -5.41
C ALA A 111 -3.82 15.22 -5.62
N ARG A 112 -3.37 16.46 -5.42
CA ARG A 112 -4.16 17.67 -5.68
C ARG A 112 -4.50 17.82 -7.17
N ASP A 113 -3.50 17.66 -8.04
CA ASP A 113 -3.67 17.81 -9.49
C ASP A 113 -4.63 16.76 -10.06
N LEU A 114 -4.57 15.51 -9.56
CA LEU A 114 -5.49 14.46 -9.95
C LEU A 114 -6.92 14.74 -9.45
N ALA A 115 -7.06 15.21 -8.21
CA ALA A 115 -8.37 15.59 -7.68
C ALA A 115 -9.03 16.67 -8.54
N HIS A 116 -8.30 17.73 -8.88
CA HIS A 116 -8.82 18.80 -9.75
C HIS A 116 -9.29 18.27 -11.12
N GLN A 117 -8.54 17.37 -11.75
CA GLN A 117 -8.92 16.80 -13.05
C GLN A 117 -10.15 15.89 -12.96
N VAL A 118 -10.25 15.08 -11.91
CA VAL A 118 -11.39 14.18 -11.66
C VAL A 118 -12.66 14.98 -11.34
N GLU A 119 -12.54 16.01 -10.51
CA GLU A 119 -13.67 16.86 -10.12
C GLU A 119 -14.16 17.74 -11.29
N ALA A 120 -13.27 18.16 -12.19
CA ALA A 120 -13.63 18.94 -13.38
C ALA A 120 -14.59 18.19 -14.34
N ILE A 121 -14.64 16.86 -14.26
CA ILE A 121 -15.56 16.02 -15.06
C ILE A 121 -16.75 15.51 -14.24
N GLY A 122 -17.00 16.07 -13.05
CA GLY A 122 -18.19 15.76 -12.24
C GLY A 122 -18.10 14.46 -11.44
N LEU A 123 -16.89 13.95 -11.21
CA LEU A 123 -16.62 12.82 -10.32
C LEU A 123 -16.10 13.31 -8.96
N HIS A 124 -16.02 12.41 -7.99
CA HIS A 124 -15.40 12.70 -6.69
C HIS A 124 -14.03 12.02 -6.58
N TYR A 125 -13.09 12.68 -5.91
CA TYR A 125 -11.77 12.14 -5.64
C TYR A 125 -11.49 12.15 -4.13
N LEU A 126 -11.03 11.02 -3.62
CA LEU A 126 -10.57 10.89 -2.24
C LEU A 126 -9.11 10.44 -2.22
N ASP A 127 -8.22 11.29 -1.70
CA ASP A 127 -6.84 10.93 -1.38
C ASP A 127 -6.84 10.14 -0.08
N ALA A 128 -6.67 8.82 -0.14
CA ALA A 128 -6.85 7.93 1.00
C ALA A 128 -5.78 6.82 1.05
N PRO A 129 -4.49 7.18 1.19
CA PRO A 129 -3.44 6.22 1.42
C PRO A 129 -3.65 5.42 2.72
N ILE A 130 -3.09 4.21 2.72
CA ILE A 130 -3.37 3.17 3.72
C ILE A 130 -2.13 2.76 4.50
N SER A 131 -2.32 2.28 5.72
CA SER A 131 -1.26 1.71 6.57
C SER A 131 -1.78 0.51 7.37
N GLY A 132 -0.88 -0.42 7.70
CA GLY A 132 -1.19 -1.61 8.52
C GLY A 132 -0.81 -2.97 7.92
N GLY A 133 -0.41 -3.01 6.63
CA GLY A 133 0.05 -4.23 5.96
C GLY A 133 -1.08 -5.17 5.50
N ALA A 134 -0.70 -6.24 4.79
CA ALA A 134 -1.62 -7.15 4.10
C ALA A 134 -2.58 -7.89 5.04
N ALA A 135 -2.14 -8.16 6.28
CA ALA A 135 -2.98 -8.77 7.31
C ALA A 135 -4.17 -7.86 7.67
N LYS A 136 -3.90 -6.59 8.02
CA LYS A 136 -4.95 -5.61 8.34
C LYS A 136 -5.83 -5.28 7.13
N ALA A 137 -5.27 -5.27 5.92
CA ALA A 137 -6.07 -5.16 4.70
C ALA A 137 -7.09 -6.30 4.60
N SER A 138 -6.65 -7.54 4.86
CA SER A 138 -7.49 -8.73 4.77
C SER A 138 -8.54 -8.81 5.88
N SER A 139 -8.25 -8.33 7.09
CA SER A 139 -9.22 -8.28 8.19
C SER A 139 -10.18 -7.08 8.13
N GLY A 140 -9.88 -6.08 7.29
CA GLY A 140 -10.67 -4.84 7.22
C GLY A 140 -10.33 -3.84 8.32
N GLU A 141 -9.11 -3.91 8.85
CA GLU A 141 -8.65 -3.14 10.00
C GLU A 141 -7.54 -2.16 9.64
N LEU A 142 -7.50 -1.68 8.40
CA LEU A 142 -6.52 -0.68 7.99
C LEU A 142 -6.69 0.62 8.76
N THR A 143 -5.58 1.35 8.87
CA THR A 143 -5.62 2.78 9.12
C THR A 143 -5.62 3.49 7.78
N ILE A 144 -6.62 4.33 7.54
CA ILE A 144 -6.73 5.15 6.32
C ILE A 144 -6.52 6.62 6.69
N MET A 145 -5.61 7.29 5.99
CA MET A 145 -5.28 8.70 6.15
C MET A 145 -5.92 9.45 4.98
N ALA A 146 -7.18 9.85 5.13
CA ALA A 146 -7.98 10.36 4.01
C ALA A 146 -8.12 11.88 4.05
N SER A 147 -8.12 12.52 2.87
CA SER A 147 -8.50 13.92 2.71
C SER A 147 -9.19 14.15 1.35
N GLY A 148 -10.17 15.05 1.32
CA GLY A 148 -10.99 15.30 0.15
C GLY A 148 -12.31 15.96 0.52
N SER A 149 -13.12 16.31 -0.49
CA SER A 149 -14.38 17.00 -0.25
C SER A 149 -15.36 16.15 0.56
N ARG A 150 -16.31 16.81 1.24
CA ARG A 150 -17.38 16.12 1.98
C ARG A 150 -18.15 15.13 1.10
N LEU A 151 -18.41 15.48 -0.16
CA LEU A 151 -19.09 14.59 -1.11
C LEU A 151 -18.25 13.35 -1.44
N ALA A 152 -16.93 13.49 -1.54
CA ALA A 152 -16.04 12.34 -1.73
C ALA A 152 -16.08 11.40 -0.52
N PHE A 153 -16.05 11.93 0.70
CA PHE A 153 -16.19 11.13 1.92
C PHE A 153 -17.55 10.42 2.02
N GLU A 154 -18.65 11.13 1.74
CA GLU A 154 -20.00 10.57 1.75
C GLU A 154 -20.14 9.42 0.74
N ALA A 155 -19.69 9.64 -0.50
CA ALA A 155 -19.71 8.61 -1.55
C ALA A 155 -18.80 7.41 -1.23
N ALA A 156 -17.66 7.65 -0.57
CA ALA A 156 -16.68 6.61 -0.23
C ALA A 156 -17.04 5.80 1.03
N ARG A 157 -18.00 6.28 1.84
CA ARG A 157 -18.26 5.75 3.18
C ARG A 157 -18.46 4.24 3.24
N PRO A 158 -19.25 3.60 2.35
CA PRO A 158 -19.44 2.15 2.38
C PRO A 158 -18.12 1.37 2.24
N ALA A 159 -17.20 1.84 1.39
CA ALA A 159 -15.91 1.19 1.21
C ALA A 159 -14.96 1.48 2.37
N LEU A 160 -14.94 2.72 2.87
CA LEU A 160 -14.10 3.11 4.02
C LEU A 160 -14.46 2.29 5.28
N ASP A 161 -15.75 2.15 5.58
CA ASP A 161 -16.23 1.36 6.72
C ASP A 161 -15.91 -0.12 6.60
N ALA A 162 -15.86 -0.65 5.38
CA ALA A 162 -15.58 -2.05 5.14
C ALA A 162 -14.09 -2.42 5.23
N MET A 163 -13.19 -1.45 5.01
CA MET A 163 -11.75 -1.71 4.87
C MET A 163 -10.92 -1.21 6.05
N ALA A 164 -11.48 -0.38 6.92
CA ALA A 164 -10.73 0.32 7.96
C ALA A 164 -11.29 0.10 9.36
N ALA A 165 -10.38 -0.12 10.31
CA ALA A 165 -10.70 0.05 11.72
C ALA A 165 -10.70 1.54 12.11
N LYS A 166 -9.88 2.35 11.41
CA LYS A 166 -9.79 3.78 11.66
C LYS A 166 -9.58 4.55 10.36
N VAL A 167 -10.47 5.51 10.11
CA VAL A 167 -10.30 6.56 9.11
C VAL A 167 -9.97 7.86 9.83
N TYR A 168 -8.90 8.51 9.41
CA TYR A 168 -8.61 9.91 9.74
C TYR A 168 -9.08 10.78 8.59
N GLU A 169 -9.97 11.74 8.87
CA GLU A 169 -10.46 12.72 7.91
C GLU A 169 -9.65 14.02 8.09
N LEU A 170 -8.64 14.21 7.25
CA LEU A 170 -7.52 15.13 7.47
C LEU A 170 -7.67 16.47 6.74
N GLY A 171 -8.83 16.75 6.15
CA GLY A 171 -9.10 18.01 5.45
C GLY A 171 -10.11 17.84 4.33
N ASP A 172 -10.59 18.99 3.85
CA ASP A 172 -11.63 19.12 2.83
C ASP A 172 -11.09 19.11 1.38
N ALA A 173 -9.79 18.91 1.21
CA ALA A 173 -9.13 18.80 -0.08
C ALA A 173 -8.11 17.64 -0.12
N ALA A 174 -7.86 17.09 -1.31
CA ALA A 174 -6.85 16.06 -1.53
C ALA A 174 -5.42 16.57 -1.25
N GLY A 175 -4.50 15.68 -0.91
CA GLY A 175 -3.08 15.96 -0.71
C GLY A 175 -2.63 15.91 0.75
N THR A 176 -3.49 16.23 1.72
CA THR A 176 -3.13 16.10 3.14
C THR A 176 -2.98 14.64 3.54
N GLY A 177 -3.84 13.75 3.04
CA GLY A 177 -3.70 12.30 3.22
C GLY A 177 -2.34 11.79 2.73
N ALA A 178 -1.97 12.15 1.50
CA ALA A 178 -0.67 11.86 0.91
C ALA A 178 0.49 12.42 1.75
N ALA A 179 0.37 13.65 2.27
CA ALA A 179 1.42 14.26 3.11
C ALA A 179 1.63 13.48 4.41
N PHE A 180 0.56 13.12 5.12
CA PHE A 180 0.65 12.25 6.31
C PHE A 180 1.27 10.90 5.97
N LYS A 181 0.90 10.32 4.82
CA LYS A 181 1.50 9.06 4.35
C LYS A 181 3.00 9.21 4.07
N MET A 182 3.47 10.33 3.55
CA MET A 182 4.91 10.57 3.33
C MET A 182 5.70 10.54 4.63
N ILE A 183 5.18 11.17 5.69
CA ILE A 183 5.79 11.09 7.02
C ILE A 183 5.78 9.66 7.55
N ASN A 184 4.69 8.92 7.37
CA ASN A 184 4.62 7.51 7.74
C ASN A 184 5.65 6.66 6.98
N GLN A 185 5.82 6.87 5.67
CA GLN A 185 6.77 6.09 4.87
C GLN A 185 8.23 6.45 5.13
N LEU A 186 8.52 7.71 5.46
CA LEU A 186 9.82 8.13 5.99
C LEU A 186 10.20 7.27 7.19
N LEU A 187 9.34 7.22 8.21
CA LEU A 187 9.58 6.44 9.42
C LEU A 187 9.62 4.94 9.13
N ALA A 188 8.68 4.45 8.32
CA ALA A 188 8.60 3.03 7.95
C ALA A 188 9.91 2.54 7.31
N GLY A 189 10.38 3.23 6.27
CA GLY A 189 11.56 2.81 5.52
C GLY A 189 12.84 2.87 6.35
N VAL A 190 12.99 3.90 7.19
CA VAL A 190 14.12 4.03 8.12
C VAL A 190 14.07 2.95 9.20
N HIS A 191 12.91 2.69 9.80
CA HIS A 191 12.79 1.66 10.84
C HIS A 191 13.04 0.24 10.31
N ILE A 192 12.58 -0.08 9.09
CA ILE A 192 12.88 -1.38 8.46
C ILE A 192 14.39 -1.49 8.19
N ALA A 193 15.02 -0.44 7.66
CA ALA A 193 16.46 -0.43 7.41
C ALA A 193 17.26 -0.63 8.70
N ALA A 194 16.90 0.08 9.77
CA ALA A 194 17.53 -0.07 11.09
C ALA A 194 17.30 -1.48 11.67
N ALA A 195 16.09 -2.05 11.53
CA ALA A 195 15.79 -3.40 11.98
C ALA A 195 16.64 -4.45 11.22
N CYS A 196 16.77 -4.29 9.90
CA CYS A 196 17.57 -5.18 9.05
C CYS A 196 19.07 -5.08 9.37
N GLU A 197 19.59 -3.88 9.62
CA GLU A 197 20.96 -3.68 10.09
C GLU A 197 21.21 -4.38 11.43
N ALA A 198 20.31 -4.14 12.40
CA ALA A 198 20.42 -4.69 13.74
C ALA A 198 20.37 -6.23 13.76
N ILE A 199 19.44 -6.85 13.03
CA ILE A 199 19.30 -8.31 13.03
C ILE A 199 20.47 -9.00 12.30
N ALA A 200 20.97 -8.40 11.22
CA ALA A 200 22.15 -8.92 10.53
C ALA A 200 23.41 -8.78 11.41
N PHE A 201 23.54 -7.69 12.17
CA PHE A 201 24.63 -7.52 13.12
C PHE A 201 24.52 -8.48 14.32
N ALA A 202 23.32 -8.74 14.83
CA ALA A 202 23.08 -9.76 15.85
C ALA A 202 23.52 -11.15 15.36
N ALA A 203 23.19 -11.50 14.11
CA ALA A 203 23.63 -12.74 13.48
C ALA A 203 25.17 -12.79 13.35
N LYS A 204 25.81 -11.67 13.00
CA LYS A 204 27.27 -11.57 12.94
C LYS A 204 27.93 -11.79 14.30
N GLN A 205 27.29 -11.36 15.38
CA GLN A 205 27.75 -11.56 16.75
C GLN A 205 27.47 -12.98 17.29
N GLY A 206 26.78 -13.84 16.52
CA GLY A 206 26.43 -15.19 16.95
C GLY A 206 25.33 -15.25 18.01
N LEU A 207 24.48 -14.20 18.08
CA LEU A 207 23.33 -14.19 18.99
C LEU A 207 22.21 -15.08 18.45
N ASP A 208 21.42 -15.63 19.37
CA ASP A 208 20.14 -16.28 19.05
C ASP A 208 19.14 -15.22 18.57
N LEU A 209 18.77 -15.29 17.29
CA LEU A 209 17.93 -14.29 16.63
C LEU A 209 16.49 -14.30 17.14
N ASP A 210 15.95 -15.47 17.51
CA ASP A 210 14.62 -15.58 18.10
C ASP A 210 14.60 -14.90 19.47
N LYS A 211 15.66 -15.11 20.27
CA LYS A 211 15.80 -14.44 21.56
C LYS A 211 16.01 -12.93 21.40
N VAL A 212 16.75 -12.50 20.38
CA VAL A 212 16.90 -11.06 20.06
C VAL A 212 15.56 -10.45 19.71
N TYR A 213 14.75 -11.10 18.86
CA TYR A 213 13.41 -10.62 18.54
C TYR A 213 12.54 -10.48 19.79
N GLU A 214 12.46 -11.51 20.63
CA GLU A 214 11.70 -11.49 21.88
C GLU A 214 12.12 -10.33 22.79
N VAL A 215 13.43 -10.17 23.05
CA VAL A 215 13.95 -9.15 23.97
C VAL A 215 13.74 -7.75 23.40
N ILE A 216 14.04 -7.53 22.12
CA ILE A 216 13.94 -6.20 21.51
C ILE A 216 12.49 -5.76 21.38
N THR A 217 11.55 -6.66 21.05
CA THR A 217 10.12 -6.34 21.00
C THR A 217 9.60 -5.83 22.35
N ALA A 218 10.11 -6.35 23.47
CA ALA A 218 9.76 -5.88 24.82
C ALA A 218 10.56 -4.65 25.30
N SER A 219 11.50 -4.14 24.49
CA SER A 219 12.46 -3.10 24.87
C SER A 219 12.26 -1.80 24.10
N ALA A 220 12.91 -0.72 24.55
CA ALA A 220 12.81 0.61 23.95
C ALA A 220 13.32 0.70 22.50
N GLY A 221 14.12 -0.29 22.04
CA GLY A 221 14.59 -0.37 20.65
C GLY A 221 13.54 -0.85 19.65
N ASN A 222 12.35 -1.22 20.13
CA ASN A 222 11.28 -1.74 19.29
C ASN A 222 10.68 -0.69 18.32
N SER A 223 10.10 -1.18 17.24
CA SER A 223 9.15 -0.45 16.41
C SER A 223 8.16 -1.43 15.79
N TRP A 224 6.99 -0.95 15.36
CA TRP A 224 6.04 -1.81 14.63
C TRP A 224 6.67 -2.48 13.40
N MET A 225 7.61 -1.80 12.73
CA MET A 225 8.32 -2.36 11.57
C MET A 225 9.28 -3.48 11.97
N PHE A 226 9.92 -3.39 13.14
CA PHE A 226 10.71 -4.49 13.69
C PHE A 226 9.83 -5.71 14.00
N GLU A 227 8.73 -5.50 14.74
CA GLU A 227 7.78 -6.57 15.07
C GLU A 227 7.24 -7.28 13.83
N ASN A 228 7.00 -6.51 12.76
CA ASN A 228 6.39 -7.02 11.55
C ASN A 228 7.38 -7.67 10.57
N ARG A 229 8.60 -7.13 10.41
CA ARG A 229 9.56 -7.60 9.39
C ARG A 229 10.56 -8.63 9.88
N ILE A 230 11.00 -8.56 11.14
CA ILE A 230 11.98 -9.53 11.64
C ILE A 230 11.46 -10.97 11.61
N PRO A 231 10.17 -11.27 11.85
CA PRO A 231 9.65 -12.61 11.67
C PRO A 231 9.86 -13.19 10.26
N HIS A 232 9.87 -12.36 9.21
CA HIS A 232 10.16 -12.82 7.83
C HIS A 232 11.62 -13.30 7.71
N VAL A 233 12.56 -12.54 8.30
CA VAL A 233 13.98 -12.89 8.35
C VAL A 233 14.20 -14.18 9.15
N LEU A 234 13.53 -14.33 10.29
CA LEU A 234 13.62 -15.53 11.14
C LEU A 234 13.09 -16.77 10.41
N ALA A 235 11.98 -16.62 9.69
CA ALA A 235 11.40 -17.68 8.86
C ALA A 235 12.26 -18.02 7.62
N GLY A 236 13.16 -17.11 7.21
CA GLY A 236 13.89 -17.23 5.95
C GLY A 236 12.98 -17.16 4.73
N ASP A 237 11.78 -16.60 4.88
CA ASP A 237 10.81 -16.40 3.80
C ASP A 237 10.84 -14.94 3.36
N TYR A 238 11.34 -14.73 2.14
CA TYR A 238 11.49 -13.42 1.54
C TYR A 238 10.50 -13.19 0.40
N THR A 239 9.39 -13.96 0.39
CA THR A 239 8.27 -13.73 -0.51
C THR A 239 7.63 -12.38 -0.17
N PRO A 240 7.46 -11.45 -1.13
CA PRO A 240 7.10 -10.07 -0.84
C PRO A 240 5.66 -9.93 -0.33
N LEU A 241 5.51 -9.44 0.90
CA LEU A 241 4.27 -8.78 1.34
C LEU A 241 4.32 -7.28 1.03
N SER A 242 5.53 -6.72 1.06
CA SER A 242 5.93 -5.41 0.55
C SER A 242 7.35 -5.54 0.00
N ALA A 243 7.61 -5.04 -1.21
CA ALA A 243 8.87 -5.29 -1.90
C ALA A 243 9.93 -4.22 -1.62
N ILE A 244 11.21 -4.55 -1.79
CA ILE A 244 12.32 -3.57 -1.75
C ILE A 244 12.04 -2.35 -2.66
N GLU A 245 11.53 -2.59 -3.89
CA GLU A 245 11.17 -1.51 -4.83
C GLU A 245 10.13 -0.51 -4.27
N ILE A 246 9.27 -0.93 -3.34
CA ILE A 246 8.32 -0.02 -2.69
C ILE A 246 9.07 1.05 -1.88
N PHE A 247 10.12 0.65 -1.16
CA PHE A 247 10.91 1.59 -0.36
C PHE A 247 11.95 2.36 -1.18
N VAL A 248 12.46 1.80 -2.29
CA VAL A 248 13.20 2.58 -3.29
C VAL A 248 12.36 3.75 -3.78
N LYS A 249 11.09 3.48 -4.15
CA LYS A 249 10.15 4.51 -4.58
C LYS A 249 9.79 5.48 -3.46
N ASP A 250 9.29 4.99 -2.33
CA ASP A 250 8.71 5.85 -1.28
C ASP A 250 9.75 6.77 -0.66
N LEU A 251 10.95 6.25 -0.34
CA LEU A 251 12.03 7.09 0.18
C LEU A 251 12.59 8.01 -0.90
N GLY A 252 12.53 7.61 -2.18
CA GLY A 252 12.83 8.49 -3.31
C GLY A 252 11.91 9.72 -3.35
N ILE A 253 10.59 9.52 -3.23
CA ILE A 253 9.60 10.61 -3.18
C ILE A 253 9.90 11.53 -1.98
N VAL A 254 10.12 10.97 -0.79
CA VAL A 254 10.45 11.76 0.41
C VAL A 254 11.72 12.58 0.20
N GLN A 255 12.75 12.00 -0.41
CA GLN A 255 14.01 12.70 -0.67
C GLN A 255 13.86 13.81 -1.71
N ASP A 256 13.05 13.61 -2.74
CA ASP A 256 12.75 14.63 -3.74
C ASP A 256 11.95 15.80 -3.15
N MET A 257 10.94 15.52 -2.33
CA MET A 257 10.16 16.53 -1.59
C MET A 257 11.08 17.35 -0.68
N ALA A 258 11.88 16.69 0.16
CA ALA A 258 12.81 17.34 1.07
C ALA A 258 13.83 18.22 0.33
N ARG A 259 14.34 17.75 -0.82
CA ARG A 259 15.25 18.54 -1.67
C ARG A 259 14.57 19.81 -2.19
N SER A 260 13.31 19.73 -2.63
CA SER A 260 12.58 20.89 -3.15
C SER A 260 12.39 21.98 -2.08
N GLU A 261 12.23 21.57 -0.82
CA GLU A 261 12.07 22.45 0.34
C GLU A 261 13.41 22.85 1.01
N ARG A 262 14.53 22.31 0.51
CA ARG A 262 15.87 22.44 1.13
C ARG A 262 15.90 21.94 2.59
N TYR A 263 15.13 20.90 2.89
CA TYR A 263 15.06 20.26 4.20
C TYR A 263 15.99 19.03 4.29
N PRO A 264 16.77 18.85 5.37
CA PRO A 264 17.67 17.72 5.51
C PRO A 264 16.95 16.44 5.96
N VAL A 265 17.10 15.35 5.20
CA VAL A 265 16.61 13.99 5.55
C VAL A 265 17.74 12.95 5.57
N PRO A 266 18.78 13.11 6.40
CA PRO A 266 20.00 12.29 6.32
C PRO A 266 19.75 10.78 6.56
N LEU A 267 18.81 10.44 7.45
CA LEU A 267 18.45 9.04 7.71
C LEU A 267 17.75 8.39 6.50
N VAL A 268 16.88 9.14 5.83
CA VAL A 268 16.23 8.70 4.57
C VAL A 268 17.29 8.48 3.50
N ALA A 269 18.22 9.42 3.35
CA ALA A 269 19.28 9.30 2.34
C ALA A 269 20.13 8.05 2.56
N ALA A 270 20.53 7.76 3.81
CA ALA A 270 21.27 6.54 4.14
C ALA A 270 20.45 5.27 3.87
N ALA A 271 19.20 5.22 4.35
CA ALA A 271 18.32 4.08 4.14
C ALA A 271 18.06 3.83 2.64
N LEU A 272 17.76 4.89 1.87
CA LEU A 272 17.50 4.79 0.43
C LEU A 272 18.70 4.21 -0.33
N GLN A 273 19.94 4.60 0.03
CA GLN A 273 21.12 4.00 -0.61
C GLN A 273 21.22 2.49 -0.35
N MET A 274 20.82 2.02 0.84
CA MET A 274 20.79 0.59 1.14
C MET A 274 19.69 -0.13 0.35
N TYR A 275 18.49 0.44 0.21
CA TYR A 275 17.44 -0.13 -0.64
C TYR A 275 17.85 -0.17 -2.13
N LEU A 276 18.50 0.89 -2.63
CA LEU A 276 19.04 0.93 -4.00
C LEU A 276 20.12 -0.13 -4.20
N ALA A 277 21.01 -0.32 -3.23
CA ALA A 277 22.01 -1.38 -3.27
C ALA A 277 21.37 -2.79 -3.27
N ALA A 278 20.31 -3.01 -2.50
CA ALA A 278 19.58 -4.28 -2.49
C ALA A 278 18.87 -4.55 -3.82
N SER A 279 18.22 -3.53 -4.38
CA SER A 279 17.63 -3.58 -5.72
C SER A 279 18.69 -3.91 -6.78
N GLY A 280 19.82 -3.19 -6.78
CA GLY A 280 20.94 -3.42 -7.69
C GLY A 280 21.60 -4.80 -7.54
N ALA A 281 21.50 -5.41 -6.34
CA ALA A 281 21.93 -6.79 -6.09
C ALA A 281 20.89 -7.85 -6.54
N GLY A 282 19.81 -7.44 -7.21
CA GLY A 282 18.78 -8.32 -7.75
C GLY A 282 17.65 -8.67 -6.78
N MET A 283 17.55 -7.97 -5.63
CA MET A 283 16.53 -8.24 -4.60
C MET A 283 15.31 -7.32 -4.70
N GLY A 284 15.19 -6.51 -5.77
CA GLY A 284 14.14 -5.48 -5.86
C GLY A 284 12.71 -6.02 -5.68
N ARG A 285 12.44 -7.24 -6.15
CA ARG A 285 11.13 -7.90 -6.05
C ARG A 285 10.96 -8.77 -4.81
N ASP A 286 12.01 -8.92 -3.99
CA ASP A 286 11.93 -9.67 -2.75
C ASP A 286 11.24 -8.82 -1.68
N ASP A 287 10.79 -9.46 -0.60
CA ASP A 287 10.27 -8.77 0.58
C ASP A 287 11.28 -7.74 1.07
N ASP A 288 10.80 -6.59 1.56
CA ASP A 288 11.64 -5.48 2.01
C ASP A 288 12.55 -5.85 3.21
N SER A 289 12.23 -6.92 3.94
CA SER A 289 13.11 -7.55 4.93
C SER A 289 14.38 -8.18 4.33
N SER A 290 14.41 -8.39 3.01
CA SER A 290 15.61 -8.84 2.27
C SER A 290 16.77 -7.85 2.35
N LEU A 291 16.52 -6.61 2.80
CA LEU A 291 17.60 -5.69 3.11
C LEU A 291 18.57 -6.29 4.16
N ALA A 292 18.09 -7.14 5.07
CA ALA A 292 18.94 -7.89 6.00
C ALA A 292 19.89 -8.86 5.26
N ARG A 293 19.46 -9.44 4.14
CA ARG A 293 20.30 -10.31 3.30
C ARG A 293 21.43 -9.53 2.62
N LEU A 294 21.17 -8.29 2.21
CA LEU A 294 22.24 -7.41 1.72
C LEU A 294 23.27 -7.16 2.82
N TYR A 295 22.86 -6.79 4.04
CA TYR A 295 23.78 -6.65 5.17
C TYR A 295 24.57 -7.94 5.45
N ALA A 296 23.91 -9.10 5.38
CA ALA A 296 24.57 -10.40 5.54
C ALA A 296 25.61 -10.67 4.44
N GLN A 297 25.30 -10.35 3.18
CA GLN A 297 26.24 -10.44 2.05
C GLN A 297 27.47 -9.55 2.25
N LEU A 298 27.29 -8.31 2.71
CA LEU A 298 28.37 -7.35 2.91
C LEU A 298 29.26 -7.69 4.12
N SER A 299 28.69 -8.29 5.16
CA SER A 299 29.39 -8.56 6.43
C SER A 299 29.85 -10.02 6.61
N GLY A 300 29.37 -10.94 5.78
CA GLY A 300 29.54 -12.38 5.95
C GLY A 300 28.74 -12.95 7.14
N ALA A 301 27.69 -12.27 7.60
CA ALA A 301 26.73 -12.84 8.56
C ALA A 301 25.92 -13.96 7.89
N LYS A 302 25.38 -14.88 8.69
CA LYS A 302 24.52 -15.97 8.21
C LYS A 302 23.10 -15.75 8.70
N LEU A 303 22.15 -15.65 7.78
CA LEU A 303 20.72 -15.53 8.08
C LEU A 303 19.96 -16.78 7.60
N PRO A 304 18.81 -17.11 8.20
CA PRO A 304 17.91 -18.13 7.67
C PRO A 304 17.58 -17.89 6.19
N GLY A 305 17.38 -18.97 5.42
CA GLY A 305 17.04 -18.87 3.99
C GLY A 305 18.14 -18.33 3.05
N THR A 306 19.34 -17.99 3.55
CA THR A 306 20.43 -17.42 2.70
C THR A 306 21.40 -18.45 2.13
N VAL A 307 21.27 -19.73 2.50
CA VAL A 307 22.14 -20.80 1.98
C VAL A 307 21.54 -21.33 0.67
N LYS A 308 22.18 -21.01 -0.47
CA LYS A 308 22.14 -21.92 -1.61
C LYS A 308 22.91 -23.16 -1.19
N GLU A 309 22.23 -24.29 -0.99
CA GLU A 309 22.90 -25.58 -1.05
C GLU A 309 23.61 -25.65 -2.40
N SER A 310 24.93 -25.61 -2.37
CA SER A 310 25.76 -25.90 -3.54
C SER A 310 25.43 -27.31 -3.99
N ARG A 311 24.70 -27.43 -5.11
CA ARG A 311 24.70 -28.65 -5.92
C ARG A 311 26.06 -28.82 -6.59
#